data_AF-D2V2L7-F1
#
_entry.id   AF-D2V2L7-F1
#
_cell.length_a   1.000
_cell.length_b   1.000
_cell.length_c   1.000
_cell.angle_alpha   90.00
_cell.angle_beta   90.00
_cell.angle_gamma   90.00
#
_symmetry.space_group_name_H-M   'P 1'
#
loop_
_entity.id
_entity.type
_entity.pdbx_description
1 polymer ?
#
loop_
_entity_poly.entity_id
_entity_poly.type
_entity_poly.pdbx_seq_one_letter_code
_entity_poly.pdbx_strand_id
1 'polypeptide(L)'
;MSASRVLTHLRGKTLSQLKASGSMPESCFSIAQLMRVNDDSALSTKNSIISKEQINKLCLLSRVSIKEENQLEKLTKDVNNIVLCLDILQQAKVPSETIPMYSPMQFYKERNNRWREDIPTTNTSEAESIARRKNLIQGNTLDVKAGYFIAPKVK
;
A
#
# COMPACT_ATOMS: atom_id res chain seq x y z
N MET A 1 12.82 -30.33 -26.93
CA MET A 1 12.88 -28.98 -26.33
C MET A 1 12.20 -29.05 -24.97
N SER A 2 12.98 -29.05 -23.89
CA SER A 2 12.47 -29.22 -22.52
C SER A 2 12.83 -27.99 -21.68
N ALA A 3 11.86 -27.49 -20.92
CA ALA A 3 12.05 -26.42 -19.94
C ALA A 3 13.22 -26.76 -19.00
N SER A 4 14.28 -25.94 -19.01
CA SER A 4 15.45 -26.13 -18.15
C SER A 4 15.53 -25.03 -17.09
N ARG A 5 15.09 -25.43 -15.89
CA ARG A 5 15.72 -25.15 -14.58
C ARG A 5 15.67 -23.70 -14.06
N VAL A 6 14.50 -23.33 -13.54
CA VAL A 6 14.45 -22.75 -12.19
C VAL A 6 14.53 -23.94 -11.22
N LEU A 7 15.34 -23.83 -10.15
CA LEU A 7 15.64 -24.81 -9.08
C LEU A 7 17.01 -25.49 -9.20
N THR A 8 18.03 -24.94 -8.50
CA THR A 8 19.12 -25.71 -7.80
C THR A 8 20.16 -24.85 -7.05
N HIS A 9 19.95 -23.56 -6.76
CA HIS A 9 20.94 -22.78 -5.97
C HIS A 9 20.81 -22.86 -4.45
N LEU A 10 19.87 -23.64 -3.90
CA LEU A 10 19.79 -23.94 -2.47
C LEU A 10 20.19 -25.39 -2.19
N ARG A 11 21.38 -25.81 -2.62
CA ARG A 11 22.04 -26.95 -1.94
C ARG A 11 22.51 -26.45 -0.57
N GLY A 12 22.12 -27.17 0.47
CA GLY A 12 22.33 -26.86 1.88
C GLY A 12 23.81 -26.73 2.28
N LYS A 13 24.42 -25.62 1.89
CA LYS A 13 25.70 -25.18 2.43
C LYS A 13 25.48 -24.70 3.85
N THR A 14 26.30 -25.18 4.78
CA THR A 14 26.32 -24.65 6.14
C THR A 14 26.90 -23.23 6.14
N LEU A 15 26.55 -22.42 7.14
CA LEU A 15 27.01 -21.03 7.26
C LEU A 15 28.55 -20.91 7.21
N SER A 16 29.27 -21.89 7.75
CA SER A 16 30.73 -21.99 7.72
C SER A 16 31.28 -22.21 6.31
N GLN A 17 30.59 -22.99 5.48
CA GLN A 17 30.98 -23.20 4.08
C GLN A 17 30.77 -21.95 3.21
N LEU A 18 29.75 -21.13 3.50
CA LEU A 18 29.52 -19.86 2.81
C LEU A 18 30.57 -18.79 3.15
N LYS A 19 31.10 -18.79 4.37
CA LYS A 19 32.20 -17.91 4.80
C LYS A 19 33.52 -18.32 4.17
N ALA A 20 33.81 -19.62 4.14
CA ALA A 20 35.06 -20.15 3.58
C ALA A 20 35.16 -19.99 2.05
N SER A 21 34.04 -19.98 1.31
CA SER A 21 34.06 -19.82 -0.14
C SER A 21 34.20 -18.37 -0.63
N GLY A 22 34.41 -17.39 0.25
CA GLY A 22 34.48 -15.97 -0.13
C GLY A 22 33.19 -15.44 -0.80
N SER A 23 32.10 -16.21 -0.69
CA SER A 23 30.79 -15.88 -1.29
C SER A 23 30.00 -14.88 -0.48
N MET A 24 30.51 -14.48 0.69
CA MET A 24 30.06 -13.28 1.39
C MET A 24 30.98 -12.14 0.97
N PRO A 25 30.49 -11.15 0.20
CA PRO A 25 31.25 -9.95 -0.09
C PRO A 25 31.67 -9.26 1.21
N GLU A 26 32.95 -8.92 1.36
CA GLU A 26 33.49 -8.20 2.52
C GLU A 26 32.89 -6.80 2.68
N SER A 27 32.24 -6.28 1.64
CA SER A 27 31.57 -4.98 1.59
C SER A 27 30.10 -5.09 1.17
N CYS A 28 29.34 -5.97 1.82
CA CYS A 28 27.89 -5.87 1.77
C CYS A 28 27.42 -4.66 2.59
N PHE A 29 27.05 -3.57 1.91
CA PHE A 29 26.33 -2.49 2.58
C PHE A 29 24.99 -3.03 3.09
N SER A 30 24.71 -2.80 4.36
CA SER A 30 23.37 -3.05 4.89
C SER A 30 22.37 -2.15 4.17
N ILE A 31 21.11 -2.58 4.08
CA ILE A 31 20.04 -1.75 3.51
C ILE A 31 19.97 -0.39 4.24
N ALA A 32 20.23 -0.37 5.55
CA ALA A 32 20.31 0.86 6.32
C ALA A 32 21.51 1.76 5.95
N GLN A 33 22.61 1.21 5.44
CA GLN A 33 23.74 1.97 4.89
C GLN A 33 23.45 2.50 3.49
N LEU A 34 22.73 1.72 2.65
CA LEU A 34 22.33 2.14 1.30
C LEU A 34 21.25 3.22 1.30
N MET A 35 20.37 3.24 2.30
CA MET A 35 19.28 4.22 2.45
C MET A 35 19.74 5.53 3.11
N ARG A 36 21.04 5.71 3.36
CA ARG A 36 21.56 6.99 3.86
C ARG A 36 21.53 8.02 2.72
N VAL A 37 20.90 9.16 2.99
CA VAL A 37 21.00 10.34 2.15
C VAL A 37 22.46 10.78 2.19
N ASN A 38 23.18 10.66 1.07
CA ASN A 38 24.51 11.24 0.96
C ASN A 38 24.34 12.77 0.87
N ASP A 39 24.88 13.50 1.85
CA ASP A 39 24.82 14.96 1.96
C ASP A 39 25.32 15.67 0.69
N ASP A 40 26.15 15.02 -0.14
CA ASP A 40 26.68 15.57 -1.39
C ASP A 40 25.72 15.46 -2.60
N SER A 41 24.53 14.86 -2.45
CA SER A 41 23.48 14.87 -3.49
C SER A 41 22.59 16.13 -3.45
N ALA A 42 23.08 17.20 -2.83
CA ALA A 42 22.45 18.51 -2.62
C ALA A 42 22.22 19.35 -3.90
N LEU A 43 22.05 18.73 -5.07
CA LEU A 43 21.86 19.43 -6.35
C LEU A 43 20.50 19.22 -7.02
N SER A 44 19.53 18.52 -6.41
CA SER A 44 18.21 18.33 -7.04
C SER A 44 16.96 18.31 -6.14
N THR A 45 16.99 18.83 -4.91
CA THR A 45 15.78 18.84 -4.05
C THR A 45 15.44 20.25 -3.56
N LYS A 46 15.08 21.13 -4.49
CA LYS A 46 14.41 22.40 -4.15
C LYS A 46 12.89 22.27 -3.92
N ASN A 47 12.31 21.09 -4.09
CA ASN A 47 10.87 20.81 -3.91
C ASN A 47 10.77 19.48 -3.15
N SER A 48 10.10 19.29 -2.01
CA SER A 48 8.78 19.82 -1.63
C SER A 48 8.59 19.72 -0.11
N ILE A 49 8.81 20.81 0.61
CA ILE A 49 8.30 20.89 1.99
C ILE A 49 6.79 21.03 1.89
N ILE A 50 6.06 20.04 2.38
CA ILE A 50 4.60 20.07 2.39
C ILE A 50 4.13 21.03 3.47
N SER A 51 3.34 22.03 3.08
CA SER A 51 2.83 23.06 3.98
C SER A 51 1.69 22.54 4.86
N LYS A 52 1.45 23.18 6.02
CA LYS A 52 0.32 22.90 6.90
C LYS A 52 -1.03 22.97 6.16
N GLU A 53 -1.17 23.88 5.18
CA GLU A 53 -2.37 23.99 4.35
C GLU A 53 -2.59 22.77 3.45
N GLN A 54 -1.52 22.22 2.87
CA GLN A 54 -1.58 21.00 2.06
C GLN A 54 -1.95 19.79 2.93
N ILE A 55 -1.41 19.70 4.15
CA ILE A 55 -1.80 18.66 5.12
C ILE A 55 -3.29 18.79 5.49
N ASN A 56 -3.78 20.01 5.75
CA ASN A 56 -5.20 20.23 6.01
C ASN A 56 -6.10 19.80 4.84
N LYS A 57 -5.67 20.05 3.59
CA LYS A 57 -6.38 19.55 2.40
C LYS A 57 -6.39 18.02 2.34
N LEU A 58 -5.27 17.37 2.68
CA LEU A 58 -5.19 15.90 2.75
C LEU A 58 -6.10 15.33 3.85
N CYS A 59 -6.17 15.97 5.01
CA CYS A 59 -7.09 15.60 6.09
C CYS A 59 -8.56 15.70 5.63
N LEU A 60 -8.90 16.74 4.88
CA LEU A 60 -10.24 16.88 4.32
C LEU A 60 -10.58 15.77 3.30
N LEU A 61 -9.64 15.46 2.40
CA LEU A 61 -9.82 14.40 1.39
C LEU A 61 -9.95 13.01 2.03
N SER A 62 -9.18 12.75 3.09
CA SER A 62 -9.20 11.49 3.83
C SER A 62 -10.32 11.40 4.89
N ARG A 63 -11.10 12.47 5.07
CA ARG A 63 -12.14 12.57 6.13
C ARG A 63 -11.58 12.40 7.55
N VAL A 64 -10.34 12.82 7.77
CA VAL A 64 -9.70 12.84 9.09
C VAL A 64 -9.91 14.21 9.73
N SER A 65 -10.49 14.23 10.94
CA SER A 65 -10.68 15.46 11.72
C SER A 65 -9.54 15.63 12.71
N ILE A 66 -8.85 16.77 12.62
CA ILE A 66 -7.83 17.19 13.59
C ILE A 66 -8.43 18.26 14.49
N LYS A 67 -8.39 18.04 15.80
CA LYS A 67 -9.00 18.95 16.80
C LYS A 67 -7.99 19.92 17.42
N GLU A 68 -6.72 19.54 17.47
CA GLU A 68 -5.66 20.29 18.14
C GLU A 68 -4.58 20.70 17.14
N GLU A 69 -4.09 21.93 17.25
CA GLU A 69 -3.03 22.43 16.35
C GLU A 69 -1.73 21.62 16.49
N ASN A 70 -1.36 21.21 17.71
CA ASN A 70 -0.18 20.37 17.95
C ASN A 70 -0.21 19.05 17.16
N GLN A 71 -1.39 18.47 16.94
CA GLN A 71 -1.54 17.25 16.14
C GLN A 71 -1.27 17.52 14.67
N LEU A 72 -1.71 18.67 14.16
CA LEU A 72 -1.43 19.12 12.79
C LEU A 72 0.07 19.38 12.59
N GLU A 73 0.74 20.01 13.56
CA GLU A 73 2.18 20.25 13.50
C GLU A 73 2.97 18.94 13.48
N LYS A 74 2.64 18.01 14.37
CA LYS A 74 3.25 16.69 14.40
C LYS A 74 3.03 15.94 13.09
N LEU A 75 1.80 15.91 12.58
CA LEU A 75 1.48 15.26 11.31
C LEU A 75 2.24 15.88 10.14
N THR A 76 2.38 17.20 10.12
CA THR A 76 3.15 17.91 9.09
C THR A 76 4.62 17.49 9.12
N LYS A 77 5.21 17.38 10.32
CA LYS A 77 6.58 16.89 10.47
C LYS A 77 6.71 15.43 10.01
N ASP A 78 5.80 14.57 10.43
CA ASP A 78 5.84 13.13 10.11
C ASP A 78 5.68 12.89 8.60
N VAL A 79 4.76 13.58 7.94
CA VAL A 79 4.56 13.48 6.49
C VAL A 79 5.79 13.97 5.72
N ASN A 80 6.39 15.09 6.14
CA ASN A 80 7.63 15.57 5.51
C ASN A 80 8.78 14.57 5.67
N ASN A 81 8.92 13.93 6.84
CA ASN A 81 9.93 12.88 7.03
C ASN A 81 9.69 11.68 6.09
N ILE A 82 8.43 11.26 5.92
CA ILE A 82 8.08 10.18 4.99
C ILE A 82 8.44 10.56 3.55
N VAL A 83 8.12 11.78 3.12
CA VAL A 83 8.42 12.25 1.76
C VAL A 83 9.92 12.32 1.52
N LEU A 84 10.70 12.78 2.50
CA LEU A 84 12.18 12.76 2.41
C LEU A 84 12.71 11.33 2.20
N CYS A 85 12.13 10.32 2.86
CA CYS A 85 12.50 8.93 2.62
C CYS A 85 12.08 8.44 1.22
N LEU A 86 10.94 8.89 0.69
CA LEU A 86 10.46 8.51 -0.63
C LEU A 86 11.24 9.20 -1.76
N ASP A 87 11.79 10.40 -1.53
CA ASP A 87 12.60 11.12 -2.51
C ASP A 87 13.85 10.35 -2.94
N ILE A 88 14.34 9.41 -2.13
CA ILE A 88 15.39 8.46 -2.51
C ILE A 88 15.00 7.68 -3.78
N LEU A 89 13.72 7.36 -3.96
CA LEU A 89 13.22 6.65 -5.14
C LEU A 89 13.27 7.51 -6.41
N GLN A 90 13.24 8.84 -6.31
CA GLN A 90 13.35 9.72 -7.48
C GLN A 90 14.74 9.64 -8.14
N GLN A 91 15.75 9.24 -7.38
CA GLN A 91 17.10 9.05 -7.90
C GLN A 91 17.23 7.77 -8.74
N ALA A 92 16.28 6.84 -8.63
CA ALA A 92 16.26 5.62 -9.42
C ALA A 92 15.85 5.91 -10.86
N LYS A 93 16.76 5.69 -11.82
CA LYS A 93 16.44 5.77 -13.24
C LYS A 93 15.47 4.66 -13.59
N VAL A 94 14.25 5.02 -13.98
CA VAL A 94 13.26 4.09 -14.54
C VAL A 94 13.45 4.04 -16.06
N PRO A 95 13.82 2.89 -16.65
CA PRO A 95 13.89 2.74 -18.10
C PRO A 95 12.54 3.07 -18.75
N SER A 96 12.56 3.69 -19.93
CA SER A 96 11.36 4.14 -20.65
C SER A 96 10.36 3.03 -20.98
N GLU A 97 10.82 1.78 -21.03
CA GLU A 97 10.00 0.58 -21.33
C GLU A 97 9.35 -0.03 -20.07
N THR A 98 9.59 0.53 -18.89
CA THR A 98 9.08 -0.01 -17.63
C THR A 98 7.59 0.27 -17.49
N ILE A 99 6.78 -0.78 -17.44
CA ILE A 99 5.33 -0.68 -17.21
C ILE A 99 5.05 -0.77 -15.69
N PRO A 100 4.24 0.13 -15.11
CA PRO A 100 3.84 0.02 -13.72
C PRO A 100 3.15 -1.32 -13.42
N MET A 101 3.54 -1.96 -12.33
CA MET A 101 2.88 -3.15 -11.83
C MET A 101 1.64 -2.77 -11.01
N TYR A 102 0.46 -3.18 -11.46
CA TYR A 102 -0.81 -2.92 -10.76
C TYR A 102 -1.27 -4.12 -9.92
N SER A 103 -0.80 -5.35 -10.22
CA SER A 103 -1.12 -6.55 -9.47
C SER A 103 -0.02 -7.61 -9.59
N PRO A 104 0.43 -8.24 -8.48
CA PRO A 104 1.39 -9.34 -8.53
C PRO A 104 0.91 -10.53 -9.38
N MET A 105 -0.40 -10.72 -9.56
CA MET A 105 -0.94 -11.79 -10.40
C MET A 105 -0.66 -11.60 -11.90
N GLN A 106 -0.21 -10.41 -12.33
CA GLN A 106 0.19 -10.14 -13.72
C GLN A 106 1.33 -11.06 -14.19
N PHE A 107 2.13 -11.62 -13.29
CA PHE A 107 3.24 -12.52 -13.63
C PHE A 107 2.84 -13.99 -13.77
N TYR A 108 1.68 -14.39 -13.26
CA TYR A 108 1.39 -15.81 -13.04
C TYR A 108 0.44 -16.43 -14.07
N LYS A 109 -0.35 -15.66 -14.83
CA LYS A 109 -1.28 -16.19 -15.85
C LYS A 109 -1.59 -15.17 -16.95
N GLU A 110 -1.77 -15.65 -18.18
CA GLU A 110 -2.55 -14.95 -19.19
C GLU A 110 -3.95 -14.68 -18.60
N ARG A 111 -4.35 -13.41 -18.56
CA ARG A 111 -5.62 -13.02 -17.95
C ARG A 111 -6.77 -13.54 -18.81
N ASN A 112 -7.51 -14.52 -18.30
CA ASN A 112 -8.91 -14.65 -18.67
C ASN A 112 -9.68 -13.52 -17.97
N ASN A 113 -10.50 -12.81 -18.74
CA ASN A 113 -11.41 -11.83 -18.18
C ASN A 113 -12.26 -12.52 -17.10
N ARG A 114 -12.26 -11.97 -15.88
CA ARG A 114 -13.14 -12.43 -14.80
C ARG A 114 -14.48 -11.77 -14.95
N TRP A 115 -15.24 -12.18 -15.97
CA TRP A 115 -16.63 -11.79 -16.09
C TRP A 115 -17.43 -12.54 -15.03
N ARG A 116 -18.27 -11.81 -14.30
CA ARG A 116 -19.30 -12.43 -13.48
C ARG A 116 -20.49 -12.73 -14.40
N GLU A 117 -20.99 -13.95 -14.37
CA GLU A 117 -22.19 -14.33 -15.12
C GLU A 117 -23.41 -13.57 -14.60
N ASP A 118 -24.27 -13.13 -15.52
CA ASP A 118 -25.52 -12.42 -15.21
C ASP A 118 -26.61 -13.42 -14.80
N ILE A 119 -26.39 -14.07 -13.66
CA ILE A 119 -27.33 -15.01 -13.06
C ILE A 119 -27.99 -14.30 -11.88
N PRO A 120 -29.34 -14.22 -11.84
CA PRO A 120 -30.02 -13.72 -10.67
C PRO A 120 -29.72 -14.66 -9.50
N THR A 121 -28.97 -14.17 -8.52
CA THR A 121 -28.79 -14.88 -7.26
C THR A 121 -30.13 -14.84 -6.54
N THR A 122 -30.93 -15.91 -6.66
CA THR A 122 -32.12 -16.09 -5.84
C THR A 122 -31.66 -16.16 -4.39
N ASN A 123 -32.04 -15.15 -3.61
CA ASN A 123 -31.79 -15.17 -2.17
C ASN A 123 -32.58 -16.37 -1.63
N THR A 124 -31.88 -17.40 -1.16
CA THR A 124 -32.49 -18.58 -0.56
C THR A 124 -33.42 -18.18 0.60
N SER A 125 -34.67 -18.66 0.56
CA SER A 125 -35.75 -18.50 1.55
C SER A 125 -36.06 -17.03 1.95
N GLU A 126 -36.92 -16.39 1.17
CA GLU A 126 -37.21 -14.94 1.22
C GLU A 126 -37.66 -14.42 2.60
N ALA A 127 -38.43 -15.18 3.39
CA ALA A 127 -38.96 -14.66 4.65
C ALA A 127 -37.94 -14.65 5.80
N GLU A 128 -37.21 -15.74 6.01
CA GLU A 128 -36.21 -15.83 7.09
C GLU A 128 -34.94 -15.04 6.77
N SER A 129 -34.55 -14.97 5.50
CA SER A 129 -33.38 -14.23 5.05
C SER A 129 -33.57 -12.71 5.19
N ILE A 130 -34.75 -12.18 4.88
CA ILE A 130 -35.05 -10.74 5.00
C ILE A 130 -35.10 -10.31 6.47
N ALA A 131 -35.75 -11.08 7.36
CA ALA A 131 -35.82 -10.76 8.79
C ALA A 131 -34.43 -10.84 9.46
N ARG A 132 -33.65 -11.90 9.19
CA ARG A 132 -32.28 -12.04 9.70
C ARG A 132 -31.35 -10.96 9.14
N ARG A 133 -31.48 -10.59 7.85
CA ARG A 133 -30.67 -9.53 7.23
C ARG A 133 -31.04 -8.15 7.74
N LYS A 134 -32.33 -7.86 7.97
CA LYS A 134 -32.76 -6.60 8.61
C LYS A 134 -32.19 -6.48 10.02
N ASN A 135 -32.24 -7.56 10.81
CA ASN A 135 -31.66 -7.60 12.14
C ASN A 135 -30.12 -7.55 12.12
N LEU A 136 -29.46 -8.16 11.13
CA LEU A 136 -28.00 -8.11 10.97
C LEU A 136 -27.51 -6.71 10.57
N ILE A 137 -28.24 -6.06 9.65
CA ILE A 137 -27.92 -4.70 9.21
C ILE A 137 -28.20 -3.73 10.35
N GLN A 138 -29.38 -3.79 10.97
CA GLN A 138 -29.76 -2.90 12.08
C GLN A 138 -28.94 -3.15 13.36
N GLY A 139 -28.50 -4.39 13.60
CA GLY A 139 -27.65 -4.72 14.75
C GLY A 139 -26.21 -4.20 14.62
N ASN A 140 -25.71 -4.04 13.39
CA ASN A 140 -24.35 -3.57 13.12
C ASN A 140 -24.28 -2.06 12.78
N THR A 141 -25.40 -1.36 12.79
CA THR A 141 -25.47 0.04 12.39
C THR A 141 -26.15 0.87 13.47
N LEU A 142 -25.51 1.98 13.85
CA LEU A 142 -25.97 2.81 14.97
C LEU A 142 -27.24 3.59 14.62
N ASP A 143 -27.36 4.07 13.37
CA ASP A 143 -28.42 5.01 12.96
C ASP A 143 -29.24 4.45 11.79
N VAL A 144 -30.22 3.59 12.10
CA VAL A 144 -31.22 3.10 11.14
C VAL A 144 -32.64 3.41 11.60
N LYS A 145 -33.42 4.05 10.73
CA LYS A 145 -34.85 4.31 10.97
C LYS A 145 -35.67 3.86 9.78
N ALA A 146 -36.71 3.07 10.04
CA ALA A 146 -37.62 2.54 9.02
C ALA A 146 -36.92 1.81 7.85
N GLY A 147 -35.73 1.23 8.08
CA GLY A 147 -34.96 0.54 7.02
C GLY A 147 -34.01 1.44 6.22
N TYR A 148 -33.89 2.73 6.58
CA TYR A 148 -32.96 3.67 5.95
C TYR A 148 -31.80 4.01 6.89
N PHE A 149 -30.60 4.17 6.32
CA PHE A 149 -29.46 4.75 7.04
C PHE A 149 -29.66 6.25 7.19
N ILE A 150 -29.56 6.75 8.42
CA ILE A 150 -29.66 8.18 8.68
C ILE A 150 -28.26 8.78 8.63
N ALA A 151 -28.08 9.81 7.81
CA ALA A 151 -26.90 10.66 7.82
C ALA A 151 -27.31 12.09 8.21
N PRO A 152 -26.56 12.77 9.08
CA PRO A 152 -26.86 14.15 9.45
C PRO A 152 -26.70 15.05 8.21
N LYS A 153 -27.75 15.81 7.89
CA LYS A 153 -27.72 16.84 6.86
C LYS A 153 -27.39 18.17 7.52
N VAL A 154 -26.32 18.82 7.07
CA VAL A 154 -26.02 20.20 7.45
C VAL A 154 -27.07 21.10 6.79
N LYS A 155 -27.74 21.93 7.59
CA LYS A 155 -28.71 22.93 7.11
C LYS A 155 -28.00 24.14 6.51
#